data_AF-A0A534PQX8-F1
#
_entry.id   AF-A0A534PQX8-F1
#
_cell.length_a   1.000
_cell.length_b   1.000
_cell.length_c   1.000
_cell.angle_alpha   90.00
_cell.angle_beta   90.00
_cell.angle_gamma   90.00
#
_symmetry.space_group_name_H-M   'P 1'
#
loop_
_entity.id
_entity.type
_entity.pdbx_description
1 polymer ?
#
loop_
_entity_poly.entity_id
_entity_poly.type
_entity_poly.pdbx_seq_one_letter_code
_entity_poly.pdbx_strand_id
1 'polypeptide(L)'
;MTGFFARPAEITPARRRAARLVAFTADALQLALFPLFGEGIVSPLDDALDVAVALLLIKLLGFHWAFLPAAVAEVVPVVDLAPTWTAAVLIVAGPPRKAVFAAAAALFLLTSLAAFFFWRR
;
A
#
# COMPACT_ATOMS: atom_id res chain seq x y z
N MET A 1 -6.67 -10.96 -26.04
CA MET A 1 -5.63 -11.41 -25.08
C MET A 1 -4.60 -10.28 -24.83
N THR A 2 -5.04 -9.11 -24.36
CA THR A 2 -4.16 -7.92 -24.19
C THR A 2 -4.14 -7.37 -22.75
N GLY A 3 -4.57 -8.17 -21.76
CA GLY A 3 -5.02 -7.64 -20.47
C GLY A 3 -3.99 -7.45 -19.35
N PHE A 4 -2.70 -7.77 -19.54
CA PHE A 4 -1.71 -7.64 -18.47
C PHE A 4 -0.88 -6.35 -18.53
N PHE A 5 -0.73 -5.76 -19.72
CA PHE A 5 0.02 -4.53 -19.98
C PHE A 5 -0.91 -3.40 -20.41
N ALA A 6 -1.95 -3.12 -19.62
CA ALA A 6 -2.82 -1.98 -19.88
C ALA A 6 -1.95 -0.73 -20.04
N ARG A 7 -1.97 -0.09 -21.22
CA ARG A 7 -1.26 1.18 -21.42
C ARG A 7 -1.85 2.22 -20.45
N PRO A 8 -1.08 3.22 -19.98
CA PRO A 8 -1.59 4.24 -19.04
C PRO A 8 -2.91 4.91 -19.47
N ALA A 9 -3.19 4.94 -20.78
CA ALA A 9 -4.44 5.43 -21.35
C ALA A 9 -5.69 4.58 -21.05
N GLU A 10 -5.56 3.31 -20.64
CA GLU A 10 -6.70 2.41 -20.37
C GLU A 10 -7.18 2.38 -18.91
N ILE A 11 -6.41 2.97 -17.98
CA ILE A 11 -6.78 2.97 -16.56
C ILE A 11 -7.81 4.07 -16.30
N THR A 12 -9.02 3.67 -15.89
CA THR A 12 -10.09 4.64 -15.59
C THR A 12 -9.81 5.42 -14.30
N PRO A 13 -10.35 6.65 -14.16
CA PRO A 13 -10.23 7.42 -12.91
C PRO A 13 -10.73 6.68 -11.67
N ALA A 14 -11.78 5.86 -11.82
CA ALA A 14 -12.33 5.03 -10.76
C ALA A 14 -11.34 3.96 -10.29
N ARG A 15 -10.69 3.25 -11.22
CA ARG A 15 -9.64 2.27 -10.90
C ARG A 15 -8.45 2.91 -10.21
N ARG A 16 -8.00 4.09 -10.66
CA ARG A 16 -6.94 4.86 -9.98
C ARG A 16 -7.31 5.22 -8.55
N ARG A 17 -8.56 5.65 -8.31
CA ARG A 17 -9.04 5.99 -6.96
C ARG A 17 -9.12 4.75 -6.07
N ALA A 18 -9.62 3.64 -6.58
CA ALA A 18 -9.69 2.38 -5.86
C ALA A 18 -8.29 1.87 -5.49
N ALA A 19 -7.34 1.88 -6.43
CA ALA A 19 -5.97 1.45 -6.18
C ALA A 19 -5.27 2.29 -5.11
N ARG A 20 -5.45 3.63 -5.13
CA ARG A 20 -4.92 4.49 -4.07
C ARG A 20 -5.52 4.20 -2.70
N LEU A 21 -6.83 3.91 -2.65
CA LEU A 21 -7.47 3.56 -1.39
C LEU A 21 -6.92 2.23 -0.85
N VAL A 22 -6.81 1.21 -1.71
CA VAL A 22 -6.24 -0.10 -1.35
C VAL A 22 -4.83 0.05 -0.78
N ALA A 23 -3.94 0.70 -1.52
CA ALA A 23 -2.55 0.87 -1.10
C ALA A 23 -2.41 1.67 0.20
N PHE A 24 -3.14 2.79 0.31
CA PHE A 24 -3.11 3.61 1.51
C PHE A 24 -3.65 2.88 2.74
N THR A 25 -4.72 2.10 2.58
CA THR A 25 -5.28 1.31 3.67
C THR A 25 -4.37 0.17 4.07
N ALA A 26 -3.70 -0.49 3.13
CA ALA A 26 -2.73 -1.55 3.42
C ALA A 26 -1.57 -1.02 4.27
N ASP A 27 -0.85 0.01 3.79
CA ASP A 27 0.29 0.60 4.49
C ASP A 27 -0.11 1.12 5.89
N ALA A 28 -1.31 1.70 6.03
CA ALA A 28 -1.79 2.20 7.31
C ALA A 28 -2.12 1.08 8.29
N LEU A 29 -2.71 -0.01 7.78
CA LEU A 29 -3.08 -1.18 8.57
C LEU A 29 -1.84 -1.90 9.07
N GLN A 30 -0.86 -2.12 8.19
CA GLN A 30 0.41 -2.77 8.54
C GLN A 30 1.12 -2.01 9.65
N LEU A 31 1.24 -0.69 9.53
CA LEU A 31 1.91 0.11 10.55
C LEU A 31 1.11 0.20 11.87
N ALA A 32 -0.22 0.25 11.82
CA ALA A 32 -1.05 0.28 13.02
C ALA A 32 -1.08 -1.06 13.77
N LEU A 33 -1.04 -2.16 13.02
CA LEU A 33 -1.07 -3.53 13.54
C LEU A 33 0.34 -4.14 13.69
N PHE A 34 1.41 -3.42 13.34
CA PHE A 34 2.78 -3.91 13.40
C PHE A 34 3.11 -4.64 14.72
N PRO A 35 2.75 -4.10 15.91
CA PRO A 35 3.04 -4.80 17.16
C PRO A 35 2.23 -6.09 17.39
N LEU A 36 1.13 -6.32 16.66
CA LEU A 36 0.35 -7.57 16.69
C LEU A 36 0.90 -8.65 15.77
N PHE A 37 1.65 -8.28 14.74
CA PHE A 37 2.26 -9.25 13.82
C PHE A 37 3.42 -10.02 14.46
N GLY A 38 3.83 -9.64 15.68
CA GLY A 38 4.73 -10.38 16.55
C GLY A 38 6.21 -10.16 16.21
N GLU A 39 7.08 -10.34 17.21
CA GLU A 39 8.53 -10.38 16.98
C GLU A 39 8.88 -11.61 16.13
N GLY A 40 8.96 -11.47 14.80
CA GLY A 40 9.41 -12.55 13.94
C GLY A 40 9.18 -12.34 12.45
N ILE A 41 10.14 -12.82 11.65
CA ILE A 41 10.27 -12.68 10.18
C ILE A 41 9.14 -13.36 9.38
N VAL A 42 8.12 -13.94 10.03
CA VAL A 42 7.05 -14.69 9.35
C VAL A 42 5.73 -14.47 10.06
N SER A 43 5.02 -13.40 9.70
CA SER A 43 3.61 -13.20 10.05
C SER A 43 2.77 -13.69 8.87
N PRO A 44 2.14 -14.88 8.94
CA PRO A 44 1.36 -15.40 7.82
C PRO A 44 0.19 -14.51 7.41
N LEU A 45 -0.30 -13.67 8.34
CA LEU A 45 -1.36 -12.71 8.08
C LEU A 45 -0.85 -11.48 7.33
N ASP A 46 0.37 -11.04 7.62
CA ASP A 46 1.01 -9.92 6.94
C ASP A 46 1.39 -10.33 5.51
N ASP A 47 2.06 -11.48 5.35
CA ASP A 47 2.36 -12.07 4.05
C ASP A 47 1.11 -12.24 3.18
N ALA A 48 0.00 -12.71 3.78
CA ALA A 48 -1.26 -12.87 3.07
C ALA A 48 -1.88 -11.53 2.67
N LEU A 49 -1.75 -10.50 3.51
CA LEU A 49 -2.20 -9.14 3.21
C LEU A 49 -1.40 -8.58 2.03
N ASP A 50 -0.06 -8.69 2.04
CA ASP A 50 0.79 -8.21 0.95
C ASP A 50 0.52 -8.88 -0.37
N VAL A 51 0.39 -10.21 -0.37
CA VAL A 51 0.02 -10.95 -1.58
C VAL A 51 -1.35 -10.51 -2.09
N ALA A 52 -2.34 -10.32 -1.20
CA ALA A 52 -3.66 -9.86 -1.58
C ALA A 52 -3.63 -8.43 -2.17
N VAL A 53 -2.87 -7.53 -1.56
CA VAL A 53 -2.68 -6.15 -2.02
C VAL A 53 -2.00 -6.13 -3.39
N ALA A 54 -0.90 -6.87 -3.56
CA ALA A 54 -0.19 -6.99 -4.83
C ALA A 54 -1.12 -7.47 -5.96
N LEU A 55 -1.87 -8.56 -5.73
CA LEU A 55 -2.81 -9.11 -6.69
C LEU A 55 -3.94 -8.13 -7.02
N LEU A 56 -4.47 -7.43 -6.01
CA LEU A 56 -5.55 -6.45 -6.21
C LEU A 56 -5.07 -5.24 -7.00
N LEU A 57 -3.86 -4.75 -6.74
CA LEU A 57 -3.24 -3.65 -7.47
C LEU A 57 -2.94 -4.03 -8.91
N ILE A 58 -2.39 -5.23 -9.16
CA ILE A 58 -2.19 -5.76 -10.52
C ILE A 58 -3.54 -5.88 -11.25
N LYS A 59 -4.60 -6.34 -10.58
CA LYS A 59 -5.94 -6.42 -11.17
C LYS A 59 -6.52 -5.05 -11.51
N LEU A 60 -6.28 -4.04 -10.68
CA LEU A 60 -6.82 -2.69 -10.86
C LEU A 60 -6.05 -1.86 -11.89
N LEU A 61 -4.71 -1.99 -11.91
CA LEU A 61 -3.82 -1.12 -12.67
C LEU A 61 -3.11 -1.83 -13.83
N GLY A 62 -3.21 -3.15 -13.93
CA GLY A 62 -2.34 -3.96 -14.78
C GLY A 62 -0.99 -4.18 -14.10
N PHE A 63 -0.19 -5.12 -14.58
CA PHE A 63 1.16 -5.33 -14.04
C PHE A 63 2.06 -4.13 -14.38
N HIS A 64 2.80 -3.66 -13.38
CA HIS A 64 3.80 -2.62 -13.54
C HIS A 64 5.05 -2.97 -12.74
N TRP A 65 6.23 -2.68 -13.30
CA TRP A 65 7.52 -2.98 -12.69
C TRP A 65 7.71 -2.32 -11.31
N ALA A 66 6.99 -1.23 -11.02
CA ALA A 66 6.99 -0.56 -9.73
C ALA A 66 6.44 -1.42 -8.57
N PHE A 67 5.65 -2.47 -8.86
CA PHE A 67 5.16 -3.38 -7.81
C PHE A 67 6.20 -4.37 -7.32
N LEU A 68 7.26 -4.64 -8.11
CA LEU A 68 8.33 -5.53 -7.69
C LEU A 68 9.18 -4.97 -6.54
N PRO A 69 9.73 -3.73 -6.60
CA PRO A 69 10.48 -3.20 -5.48
C PRO A 69 9.61 -2.97 -4.24
N ALA A 70 8.30 -2.70 -4.40
CA ALA A 70 7.35 -2.68 -3.28
C ALA A 70 7.23 -4.07 -2.64
N ALA A 71 6.94 -5.11 -3.42
CA ALA A 71 6.87 -6.48 -2.90
C ALA A 71 8.18 -6.97 -2.26
N VAL A 72 9.35 -6.53 -2.76
CA VAL A 72 10.65 -6.85 -2.15
C VAL A 72 10.83 -6.11 -0.82
N ALA A 73 10.35 -4.87 -0.72
CA ALA A 73 10.44 -4.08 0.50
C ALA A 73 9.69 -4.72 1.67
N GLU A 74 8.52 -5.32 1.41
CA GLU A 74 7.72 -6.02 2.43
C GLU A 74 8.42 -7.24 3.05
N VAL A 75 9.40 -7.83 2.36
CA VAL A 75 10.17 -8.98 2.90
C VAL A 75 11.34 -8.53 3.77
N VAL A 76 11.68 -7.24 3.77
CA VAL A 76 12.83 -6.70 4.50
C VAL A 76 12.33 -6.03 5.78
N PRO A 77 12.67 -6.57 6.97
CA PRO A 77 12.26 -5.98 8.24
C PRO A 77 12.66 -4.51 8.33
N VAL A 78 11.79 -3.68 8.91
CA VAL A 78 11.90 -2.21 9.02
C VAL A 78 11.59 -1.49 7.71
N VAL A 79 11.86 -2.09 6.55
CA VAL A 79 11.54 -1.50 5.25
C VAL A 79 10.07 -1.72 4.89
N ASP A 80 9.50 -2.85 5.31
CA ASP A 80 8.06 -3.18 5.37
C ASP A 80 7.20 -2.12 6.10
N LEU A 81 7.79 -1.32 6.98
CA LEU A 81 7.09 -0.20 7.64
C LEU A 81 6.90 1.02 6.74
N ALA A 82 7.64 1.12 5.64
CA ALA A 82 7.51 2.25 4.72
C ALA A 82 6.21 2.11 3.89
N PRO A 83 5.58 3.22 3.47
CA PRO A 83 4.34 3.18 2.70
C PRO A 83 4.61 2.79 1.23
N THR A 84 5.08 1.55 0.99
CA THR A 84 5.66 1.13 -0.29
C THR A 84 4.58 0.86 -1.33
N TRP A 85 3.43 0.29 -0.95
CA TRP A 85 2.30 0.13 -1.86
C TRP A 85 1.76 1.48 -2.29
N THR A 86 1.64 2.44 -1.38
CA THR A 86 1.21 3.80 -1.72
C THR A 86 2.21 4.46 -2.68
N ALA A 87 3.51 4.36 -2.41
CA ALA A 87 4.53 4.90 -3.31
C ALA A 87 4.44 4.28 -4.72
N ALA A 88 4.34 2.95 -4.82
CA ALA A 88 4.20 2.25 -6.09
C ALA A 88 2.93 2.68 -6.85
N VAL A 89 1.78 2.78 -6.18
CA VAL A 89 0.55 3.24 -6.82
C VAL A 89 0.66 4.69 -7.28
N LEU A 90 1.33 5.57 -6.55
CA LEU A 90 1.52 6.96 -6.98
C LEU A 90 2.41 7.05 -8.23
N ILE A 91 3.39 6.16 -8.39
CA ILE A 91 4.20 6.04 -9.61
C ILE A 91 3.34 5.60 -10.79
N VAL A 92 2.46 4.60 -10.61
CA VAL A 92 1.66 4.01 -11.70
C VAL A 92 0.43 4.84 -12.05
N ALA A 93 -0.34 5.25 -11.05
CA ALA A 93 -1.65 5.87 -11.20
C ALA A 93 -1.62 7.41 -11.05
N GLY A 94 -0.49 7.97 -10.62
CA GLY A 94 -0.34 9.39 -10.34
C GLY A 94 -1.01 9.85 -9.04
N PRO A 95 -0.58 11.00 -8.50
CA PRO A 95 -1.09 11.53 -7.26
C PRO A 95 -2.54 12.03 -7.38
N PRO A 96 -3.34 11.94 -6.31
CA PRO A 96 -4.62 12.62 -6.24
C PRO A 96 -4.42 14.14 -6.12
N ARG A 97 -5.52 14.91 -6.06
CA ARG A 97 -5.45 16.35 -5.76
C ARG A 97 -4.66 16.58 -4.47
N LYS A 98 -3.80 17.61 -4.44
CA LYS A 98 -2.92 17.93 -3.29
C LYS A 98 -3.65 17.95 -1.95
N ALA A 99 -4.86 18.53 -1.89
CA ALA A 99 -5.67 18.55 -0.66
C ALA A 99 -6.10 17.15 -0.18
N VAL A 100 -6.49 16.26 -1.11
CA VAL A 100 -6.83 14.87 -0.79
C VAL A 100 -5.60 14.11 -0.35
N PHE A 101 -4.47 14.34 -1.01
CA PHE A 101 -3.19 13.74 -0.62
C PHE A 101 -2.78 14.17 0.79
N ALA A 102 -2.85 15.46 1.09
CA ALA A 102 -2.53 16.00 2.41
C ALA A 102 -3.47 15.45 3.49
N ALA A 103 -4.77 15.36 3.20
CA ALA A 103 -5.74 14.78 4.13
C ALA A 103 -5.48 13.29 4.39
N ALA A 104 -5.16 12.52 3.35
CA ALA A 104 -4.77 11.11 3.50
C ALA A 104 -3.47 10.99 4.32
N ALA A 105 -2.43 11.74 3.98
CA ALA A 105 -1.17 11.74 4.73
C ALA A 105 -1.37 12.15 6.21
N ALA A 106 -2.19 13.16 6.48
CA ALA A 106 -2.53 13.56 7.84
C ALA A 106 -3.29 12.45 8.59
N LEU A 107 -4.27 11.82 7.94
CA LEU A 107 -4.99 10.69 8.53
C LEU A 107 -4.05 9.53 8.84
N PHE A 108 -3.13 9.20 7.92
CA PHE A 108 -2.10 8.19 8.11
C PHE A 108 -1.30 8.50 9.38
N LEU A 109 -0.69 9.68 9.43
CA LEU A 109 0.12 10.11 10.58
C LEU A 109 -0.66 10.09 11.89
N LEU A 110 -1.92 10.53 11.88
CA LEU A 110 -2.78 10.49 13.06
C LEU A 110 -3.08 9.05 13.51
N THR A 111 -3.38 8.15 12.57
CA THR A 111 -3.61 6.73 12.88
C THR A 111 -2.35 6.05 13.41
N SER A 112 -1.19 6.33 12.79
CA SER A 112 0.12 5.83 13.21
C SER A 112 0.46 6.30 14.63
N LEU A 113 0.26 7.59 14.90
CA LEU A 113 0.57 8.18 16.20
C LEU A 113 -0.37 7.66 17.29
N ALA A 114 -1.67 7.54 16.98
CA ALA A 114 -2.65 6.98 17.89
C ALA A 114 -2.34 5.50 18.22
N ALA A 115 -1.99 4.70 17.21
CA ALA A 115 -1.56 3.32 17.41
C ALA A 115 -0.29 3.26 18.28
N PHE A 116 0.73 4.06 17.97
CA PHE A 116 1.95 4.13 18.77
C PHE A 116 1.68 4.41 20.25
N PHE A 117 0.85 5.40 20.57
CA PHE A 117 0.47 5.70 21.96
C PHE A 117 -0.39 4.59 22.59
N PHE A 118 -1.30 3.98 21.83
CA PHE A 118 -2.09 2.83 22.29
C PHE A 118 -1.21 1.64 22.66
N TRP A 119 -0.11 1.43 21.95
CA TRP A 119 0.85 0.35 22.21
C TRP A 119 1.81 0.65 23.36
N ARG A 120 2.04 1.93 23.66
CA ARG A 120 3.00 2.36 24.69
C ARG A 120 2.42 2.41 26.11
N ARG A 121 1.09 2.37 26.25
CA ARG A 121 0.38 2.40 27.54
C ARG A 121 0.43 1.04 28.24
#